data_AF-A0A961WA36-F1
#
_entry.id   AF-A0A961WA36-F1
#
_cell.length_a   1.000
_cell.length_b   1.000
_cell.length_c   1.000
_cell.angle_alpha   90.00
_cell.angle_beta   90.00
_cell.angle_gamma   90.00
#
_symmetry.space_group_name_H-M   'P 1'
#
loop_
_entity.id
_entity.type
_entity.pdbx_description
1 polymer ?
#
loop_
_entity_poly.entity_id
_entity_poly.type
_entity_poly.pdbx_seq_one_letter_code
_entity_poly.pdbx_strand_id
1 'polypeptide(L)'
;MSGNAYLFVYGTLRPGAGCALGRLARERLRHETVDRGPATMRGRLIDLGRYPGLVANGGQGIVHGELLALKSPSLTWLWLDAYEGGGYRRVVGEAVSTTMA
;
A
#
# COMPACT_ATOMS: atom_id res chain seq x y z
N MET A 1 -11.77 -18.63 1.25
CA MET A 1 -10.61 -18.06 0.51
C MET A 1 -10.08 -16.88 1.32
N SER A 2 -9.13 -17.12 2.20
CA SER A 2 -8.54 -16.08 3.05
C SER A 2 -7.53 -15.30 2.20
N GLY A 3 -8.02 -14.40 1.35
CA GLY A 3 -7.17 -13.45 0.65
C GLY A 3 -6.41 -12.62 1.70
N ASN A 4 -5.13 -12.37 1.46
CA ASN A 4 -4.29 -11.65 2.40
C ASN A 4 -4.99 -10.34 2.82
N ALA A 5 -5.32 -10.22 4.11
CA ALA A 5 -6.14 -9.15 4.64
C ALA A 5 -5.33 -7.89 4.96
N TYR A 6 -4.07 -7.85 4.54
CA TYR A 6 -3.16 -6.74 4.79
C TYR A 6 -2.73 -6.08 3.49
N LEU A 7 -2.74 -4.76 3.51
CA LEU A 7 -2.31 -3.88 2.43
C LEU A 7 -1.18 -2.99 2.95
N PHE A 8 -0.02 -3.04 2.29
CA PHE A 8 1.08 -2.12 2.53
C PHE A 8 1.03 -0.97 1.52
N VAL A 9 0.93 0.27 2.00
CA VAL A 9 0.93 1.47 1.16
C VAL A 9 2.16 2.33 1.44
N TYR A 10 2.85 2.76 0.39
CA TYR A 10 4.08 3.56 0.49
C TYR A 10 3.97 4.93 -0.21
N GLY A 11 2.92 5.13 -1.01
CA GLY A 11 2.72 6.31 -1.86
C GLY A 11 1.47 7.11 -1.53
N THR A 12 0.75 7.52 -2.56
CA THR A 12 -0.41 8.42 -2.49
C THR A 12 -1.61 7.87 -1.73
N LEU A 13 -1.65 6.56 -1.47
CA LEU A 13 -2.69 5.88 -0.70
C LEU A 13 -2.44 5.87 0.82
N ARG A 14 -1.26 6.32 1.27
CA ARG A 14 -0.95 6.47 2.69
C ARG A 14 -1.94 7.39 3.39
N PRO A 15 -2.52 7.02 4.56
CA PRO A 15 -3.37 7.91 5.34
C PRO A 15 -2.83 9.35 5.44
N GLY A 16 -1.55 9.51 5.76
CA GLY A 16 -0.91 10.83 5.92
C GLY A 16 -0.57 11.58 4.62
N ALA A 17 -0.86 11.06 3.43
CA ALA A 17 -0.49 11.74 2.19
C ALA A 17 -1.30 13.04 1.99
N GLY A 18 -0.61 14.18 1.99
CA GLY A 18 -1.20 15.52 1.84
C GLY A 18 -1.47 15.96 0.39
N CYS A 19 -1.18 15.13 -0.61
CA CYS A 19 -1.36 15.50 -2.02
C CYS A 19 -2.79 15.28 -2.51
N ALA A 20 -3.21 16.06 -3.51
CA ALA A 20 -4.54 15.93 -4.14
C ALA A 20 -4.70 14.60 -4.90
N LEU A 21 -3.59 14.05 -5.41
CA LEU A 21 -3.57 12.76 -6.09
C LEU A 21 -3.97 11.64 -5.12
N GLY A 22 -4.92 10.80 -5.55
CA GLY A 22 -5.40 9.67 -4.75
C GLY A 22 -6.29 10.05 -3.56
N ARG A 23 -6.72 11.31 -3.41
CA ARG A 23 -7.55 11.76 -2.29
C ARG A 23 -8.83 10.93 -2.10
N LEU A 24 -9.62 10.75 -3.17
CA LEU A 24 -10.86 9.97 -3.09
C LEU A 24 -10.60 8.48 -2.77
N ALA A 25 -9.54 7.91 -3.34
CA ALA A 25 -9.14 6.53 -3.06
C ALA A 25 -8.68 6.36 -1.59
N ARG A 26 -7.92 7.33 -1.06
CA ARG A 26 -7.56 7.38 0.37
C ARG A 26 -8.78 7.48 1.27
N GLU A 27 -9.70 8.40 0.97
CA GLU A 27 -10.93 8.60 1.74
C GLU A 27 -11.73 7.29 1.80
N ARG A 28 -11.89 6.61 0.65
CA ARG A 28 -12.50 5.28 0.60
C ARG A 28 -11.75 4.24 1.43
N LEU A 29 -10.43 4.12 1.28
CA LEU A 29 -9.61 3.17 2.05
C LEU A 29 -9.74 3.38 3.56
N ARG A 30 -9.82 4.62 4.03
CA ARG A 30 -10.01 4.91 5.46
C ARG A 30 -11.30 4.28 6.02
N HIS A 31 -12.36 4.18 5.21
CA HIS A 31 -13.59 3.50 5.63
C HIS A 31 -13.51 1.97 5.53
N GLU A 32 -12.72 1.44 4.60
CA GLU A 32 -12.60 0.01 4.33
C GLU A 32 -11.47 -0.69 5.11
N THR A 33 -10.66 0.06 5.87
CA THR A 33 -9.48 -0.47 6.55
C THR A 33 -9.42 -0.09 8.03
N VAL A 34 -8.58 -0.81 8.78
CA VAL A 34 -8.07 -0.43 10.10
C VAL A 34 -6.60 -0.12 9.94
N ASP A 35 -6.20 1.09 10.29
CA ASP A 35 -4.80 1.50 10.28
C ASP A 35 -4.01 0.74 11.35
N ARG A 36 -2.94 0.05 10.96
CA ARG A 36 -2.02 -0.68 11.86
C ARG A 36 -0.72 0.09 12.10
N GLY A 37 -0.58 1.26 11.49
CA GLY A 37 0.54 2.18 11.70
C GLY A 37 1.72 1.95 10.75
N PRO A 38 2.85 2.60 11.05
CA PRO A 38 4.05 2.57 10.23
C PRO A 38 4.60 1.16 10.05
N ALA A 39 5.01 0.84 8.84
CA ALA A 39 5.66 -0.42 8.52
C ALA A 39 6.76 -0.22 7.48
N THR A 40 7.62 -1.22 7.35
CA THR A 40 8.69 -1.24 6.35
C THR A 40 8.66 -2.53 5.55
N MET A 41 9.08 -2.47 4.29
CA MET A 41 9.25 -3.65 3.45
C MET A 41 10.60 -3.58 2.73
N ARG A 42 11.26 -4.73 2.56
CA ARG A 42 12.46 -4.83 1.72
C ARG A 42 12.09 -4.66 0.25
N GLY A 43 12.79 -3.74 -0.42
CA GLY A 43 12.53 -3.48 -1.83
C GLY A 43 13.29 -2.27 -2.35
N ARG A 44 12.98 -1.91 -3.60
CA ARG A 44 13.54 -0.74 -4.26
C ARG A 44 12.43 0.09 -4.87
N LEU A 45 12.48 1.41 -4.65
CA LEU A 45 11.66 2.36 -5.38
C LEU A 45 12.35 2.71 -6.71
N ILE A 46 11.60 2.65 -7.79
CA ILE A 46 12.02 3.05 -9.12
C ILE A 46 11.20 4.29 -9.49
N ASP A 47 11.86 5.32 -10.00
CA ASP A 47 11.17 6.50 -10.49
C ASP A 47 10.44 6.19 -11.81
N LEU A 48 9.11 6.28 -11.80
CA LEU A 48 8.27 6.15 -13.00
C LEU A 48 7.80 7.53 -13.51
N GLY A 49 8.45 8.61 -13.06
CA GLY A 49 8.12 10.00 -13.36
C GLY A 49 7.07 10.55 -12.39
N ARG A 50 5.79 10.20 -12.60
CA ARG A 50 4.68 10.81 -11.84
C ARG A 50 4.57 10.28 -10.41
N TYR A 51 5.09 9.09 -10.16
CA TYR A 51 5.10 8.42 -8.87
C TYR A 51 6.17 7.30 -8.86
N PRO A 52 6.70 6.91 -7.69
CA PRO A 52 7.63 5.80 -7.61
C PRO A 52 6.91 4.44 -7.67
N GLY A 53 7.43 3.51 -8.45
CA GLY A 53 7.04 2.10 -8.44
C GLY A 53 7.85 1.31 -7.42
N LEU A 54 7.19 0.41 -6.68
CA LEU A 54 7.87 -0.50 -5.75
C LEU A 54 8.17 -1.84 -6.39
N VAL A 55 9.44 -2.23 -6.38
CA VAL A 55 9.87 -3.60 -6.66
C VAL A 55 10.12 -4.31 -5.33
N ALA A 56 9.17 -5.15 -4.93
CA ALA A 56 9.30 -6.02 -3.76
C ALA A 56 10.45 -7.02 -3.98
N ASN A 57 11.24 -7.28 -2.94
CA ASN A 57 12.38 -8.23 -2.95
C ASN A 57 13.50 -7.92 -3.97
N GLY A 58 13.44 -6.78 -4.67
CA GLY A 58 14.37 -6.44 -5.76
C GLY A 58 15.65 -5.68 -5.34
N GLY A 59 15.99 -5.65 -4.03
CA GLY A 59 17.18 -4.92 -3.58
C GLY A 59 17.42 -4.90 -2.07
N GLN A 60 18.51 -4.26 -1.68
CA GLN A 60 18.96 -4.07 -0.28
C GLN A 60 18.25 -2.89 0.43
N GLY A 61 17.32 -2.21 -0.25
CA GLY A 61 16.65 -1.02 0.27
C GLY A 61 15.51 -1.34 1.25
N ILE A 62 15.19 -0.36 2.09
CA ILE A 62 14.02 -0.37 2.98
C ILE A 62 13.03 0.67 2.45
N VAL A 63 11.81 0.23 2.20
CA VAL A 63 10.71 1.10 1.79
C VAL A 63 9.79 1.32 2.98
N HIS A 64 9.61 2.59 3.33
CA HIS A 64 8.76 3.00 4.43
C HIS A 64 7.34 3.24 3.94
N GLY A 65 6.37 2.78 4.71
CA GLY A 65 4.96 2.90 4.40
C GLY A 65 4.09 2.70 5.64
N GLU A 66 2.82 2.39 5.40
CA GLU A 66 1.84 2.09 6.43
C GLU A 66 1.16 0.75 6.12
N LEU A 67 0.85 0.01 7.18
CA LEU A 67 0.15 -1.27 7.08
C LEU A 67 -1.33 -1.06 7.40
N LEU A 68 -2.20 -1.46 6.48
CA LEU A 68 -3.64 -1.37 6.62
C LEU A 68 -4.23 -2.78 6.67
N ALA A 69 -5.12 -3.03 7.63
CA ALA A 69 -5.90 -4.25 7.68
C ALA A 69 -7.25 -4.03 6.98
N LEU A 70 -7.55 -4.81 5.93
CA LEU A 70 -8.77 -4.72 5.14
C LEU A 70 -9.95 -5.34 5.89
N LYS A 71 -11.06 -4.60 6.01
CA LYS A 71 -12.31 -5.11 6.62
C LYS A 71 -12.98 -6.15 5.72
N SER A 72 -12.98 -5.92 4.41
CA SER A 72 -13.59 -6.79 3.40
C SER A 72 -12.63 -6.97 2.21
N PRO A 73 -11.62 -7.87 2.32
CA PRO A 73 -10.53 -7.96 1.34
C PRO A 73 -11.01 -8.07 -0.11
N SER A 74 -11.96 -8.96 -0.41
CA SER A 74 -12.43 -9.17 -1.80
C SER A 74 -13.02 -7.92 -2.44
N LEU A 75 -13.77 -7.11 -1.67
CA LEU A 75 -14.38 -5.88 -2.19
C LEU A 75 -13.34 -4.78 -2.38
N THR A 76 -12.42 -4.64 -1.42
CA THR A 76 -11.37 -3.63 -1.47
C THR A 76 -10.37 -3.92 -2.59
N TRP A 77 -10.00 -5.18 -2.77
CA TRP A 77 -9.10 -5.61 -3.84
C TRP A 77 -9.64 -5.31 -5.23
N LEU A 78 -10.94 -5.55 -5.47
CA LEU A 78 -11.56 -5.35 -6.77
C LEU A 78 -11.39 -3.92 -7.30
N TRP A 79 -11.63 -2.92 -6.45
CA TRP A 79 -11.53 -1.52 -6.88
C TRP A 79 -10.09 -1.01 -6.86
N LEU A 80 -9.23 -1.50 -5.95
CA LEU A 80 -7.81 -1.13 -5.94
C LEU A 80 -7.13 -1.56 -7.24
N ASP A 81 -7.40 -2.78 -7.71
CA ASP A 81 -6.86 -3.27 -8.97
C ASP A 81 -7.34 -2.40 -10.15
N ALA A 82 -8.62 -1.98 -10.15
CA ALA A 82 -9.15 -1.08 -11.17
C ALA A 82 -8.57 0.35 -11.08
N TYR A 83 -8.32 0.84 -9.86
CA TYR A 83 -7.78 2.18 -9.60
C TYR A 83 -6.32 2.30 -10.06
N GLU A 84 -5.48 1.32 -9.74
CA GLU A 84 -4.07 1.30 -10.14
C GLU A 84 -3.88 0.93 -11.62
N GLY A 85 -4.89 0.28 -12.21
CA GLY A 85 -4.92 -0.06 -13.63
C GLY A 85 -3.75 -0.94 -14.06
N GLY A 86 -3.35 -0.83 -15.33
CA GLY A 86 -2.27 -1.65 -15.90
C GLY A 86 -0.85 -1.23 -15.50
N GLY A 87 -0.68 -0.10 -14.80
CA GLY A 87 0.63 0.43 -14.39
C GLY A 87 1.24 -0.30 -13.20
N TYR A 88 0.43 -1.09 -12.48
CA TYR A 88 0.84 -1.82 -11.29
C TYR A 88 0.26 -3.22 -11.28
N ARG A 89 0.94 -4.09 -10.53
CA ARG A 89 0.46 -5.42 -10.20
C ARG A 89 0.64 -5.65 -8.71
N ARG A 90 -0.37 -6.19 -8.06
CA ARG A 90 -0.24 -6.61 -6.66
C ARG A 90 0.81 -7.70 -6.55
N VAL A 91 1.62 -7.58 -5.51
CA VAL A 91 2.62 -8.57 -5.13
C VAL A 91 2.46 -8.90 -3.66
N VAL A 92 2.76 -10.14 -3.29
CA VAL A 92 2.84 -10.53 -1.88
C VAL A 92 4.26 -10.20 -1.40
N GLY A 93 4.36 -9.57 -0.25
CA GLY A 93 5.64 -9.24 0.39
C GLY A 93 5.53 -9.26 1.91
N GLU A 94 6.68 -9.20 2.56
CA GLU A 94 6.78 -9.19 4.02
C GLU A 94 6.97 -7.75 4.50
N ALA A 95 5.98 -7.25 5.24
CA ALA A 95 6.06 -5.95 5.89
C ALA A 95 6.31 -6.12 7.40
N VAL A 96 7.27 -5.36 7.93
CA VAL A 96 7.63 -5.34 9.35
C VAL A 96 7.04 -4.08 9.97
N SER A 97 6.15 -4.24 10.95
CA SER A 97 5.61 -3.11 11.72
C SER A 97 6.75 -2.40 12.47
N THR A 98 6.74 -1.07 12.44
CA THR A 98 7.75 -0.23 13.09
C THR A 98 7.21 0.46 14.35
N THR A 99 5.99 0.12 14.77
CA THR A 99 5.44 0.61 16.03
C THR A 99 6.29 0.10 17.18
N MET A 100 7.09 0.99 17.78
CA MET A 100 7.73 0.73 19.07
C MET A 100 6.61 0.56 20.11
N ALA A 101 6.66 -0.53 20.86
CA ALA A 101 5.78 -0.78 22.00
C ALA A 101 5.96 0.29 23.08
#